data_AF-A0A926KSC4-F1
#
_entry.id   AF-A0A926KSC4-F1
#
_cell.length_a   1.000
_cell.length_b   1.000
_cell.length_c   1.000
_cell.angle_alpha   90.00
_cell.angle_beta   90.00
_cell.angle_gamma   90.00
#
_symmetry.space_group_name_H-M   'P 1'
#
loop_
_entity.id
_entity.type
_entity.pdbx_description
1 polymer ?
#
loop_
_entity_poly.entity_id
_entity_poly.type
_entity_poly.pdbx_seq_one_letter_code
_entity_poly.pdbx_strand_id
1 'polypeptide(L)'
;MNATMKRYIRVIAKRNRILTGLAFTSVAIGLLIPVLILVINNLYRAGYISPYLQQIFLEVYELGTIGDWIGGSAAPLLNLATFVILLVSLNYQRVDVYQSREEHKTTLEDLKESRDLAKEQGKLVKQQKFETTFFNLLNIFFGMAKDAKDSFSSNIAHDLFMHIFMKSRANFLNNEKQLSSVIDTQKTELEREYDIIKESIQPLFKMHRTALEPYMGSMHSVLRSIHSLENKADQLNYLKIFMSHLSGYEVVWLFYFRLSCPNKHLSQIIEELRIFNFLPHQYDGVTAIEDEFLFKMRHKEMFSAFDRTMYDFPRINPVEPPEIPMPDYPDLPIVVPSSVSSDKK
;
A
#
# COMPACT_ATOMS: atom_id res chain seq x y z
N MET A 1 20.17 -26.48 -3.75
CA MET A 1 21.50 -27.02 -3.35
C MET A 1 22.21 -27.69 -4.52
N ASN A 2 23.37 -27.16 -4.93
CA ASN A 2 24.14 -27.62 -6.11
C ASN A 2 24.69 -29.07 -5.94
N ALA A 3 24.73 -29.84 -7.03
CA ALA A 3 25.17 -31.24 -7.06
C ALA A 3 26.62 -31.44 -6.60
N THR A 4 27.49 -30.47 -6.89
CA THR A 4 28.89 -30.40 -6.42
C THR A 4 28.96 -30.30 -4.89
N MET A 5 28.04 -29.56 -4.27
CA MET A 5 27.99 -29.36 -2.83
C MET A 5 27.50 -30.61 -2.08
N LYS A 6 26.47 -31.28 -2.62
CA LYS A 6 26.04 -32.61 -2.13
C LYS A 6 27.17 -33.63 -2.18
N ARG A 7 28.10 -33.51 -3.13
CA ARG A 7 29.27 -34.38 -3.22
C ARG A 7 30.32 -34.00 -2.16
N TYR A 8 30.59 -32.72 -1.97
CA TYR A 8 31.54 -32.22 -0.95
C TYR A 8 31.14 -32.62 0.48
N ILE A 9 29.88 -32.38 0.86
CA ILE A 9 29.35 -32.76 2.18
C ILE A 9 29.46 -34.27 2.41
N ARG A 10 29.11 -35.09 1.39
CA ARG A 10 29.25 -36.55 1.47
C ARG A 10 30.70 -37.00 1.66
N VAL A 11 31.65 -36.35 1.00
CA VAL A 11 33.08 -36.67 1.14
C VAL A 11 33.58 -36.32 2.55
N ILE A 12 33.21 -35.15 3.08
CA ILE A 12 33.55 -34.75 4.46
C ILE A 12 32.93 -35.70 5.47
N ALA A 13 31.66 -36.06 5.32
CA ALA A 13 30.97 -36.99 6.22
C ALA A 13 31.66 -38.36 6.25
N LYS A 14 32.07 -38.89 5.09
CA LYS A 14 32.82 -40.16 5.01
C LYS A 14 34.19 -40.05 5.69
N ARG A 15 34.92 -38.96 5.48
CA ARG A 15 36.24 -38.74 6.10
C ARG A 15 36.14 -38.57 7.62
N ASN A 16 35.16 -37.78 8.08
CA ASN A 16 34.89 -37.58 9.50
C ASN A 16 34.51 -38.90 10.18
N ARG A 17 33.73 -39.78 9.54
CA ARG A 17 33.38 -41.10 10.08
C ARG A 17 34.61 -41.99 10.33
N ILE A 18 35.60 -41.95 9.43
CA ILE A 18 36.86 -42.68 9.58
C ILE A 18 37.68 -42.08 10.72
N LEU A 19 37.79 -40.75 10.78
CA LEU A 19 38.52 -40.03 11.83
C LEU A 19 37.91 -40.26 13.22
N THR A 20 36.58 -40.24 13.34
CA THR A 20 35.90 -40.60 14.60
C THR A 20 36.18 -42.04 14.99
N GLY A 21 36.19 -42.97 14.03
CA GLY A 21 36.56 -44.37 14.29
C GLY A 21 37.98 -44.49 14.86
N LEU A 22 38.94 -43.78 14.27
CA LEU A 22 40.32 -43.72 14.75
C LEU A 22 40.42 -43.16 16.18
N ALA A 23 39.72 -42.06 16.47
CA ALA A 23 39.69 -41.49 17.82
C ALA A 23 39.09 -42.46 18.85
N PHE A 24 37.98 -43.12 18.52
CA PHE A 24 37.38 -44.14 19.39
C PHE A 24 38.32 -45.33 19.62
N THR A 25 39.05 -45.77 18.58
CA THR A 25 40.03 -46.85 18.75
C THR A 25 41.21 -46.43 19.62
N SER A 26 41.70 -45.18 19.54
CA SER A 26 42.80 -44.74 20.40
C SER A 26 42.37 -44.58 21.86
N VAL A 27 41.13 -44.14 22.11
CA VAL A 27 40.54 -44.13 23.46
C VAL A 27 40.37 -45.55 23.99
N ALA A 28 39.82 -46.47 23.17
CA ALA A 28 39.64 -47.86 23.57
C ALA A 28 40.98 -48.53 23.91
N ILE A 29 42.02 -48.32 23.09
CA ILE A 29 43.38 -48.83 23.38
C ILE A 29 43.94 -48.18 24.64
N GLY A 30 43.81 -46.86 24.79
CA GLY A 30 44.29 -46.12 25.96
C GLY A 30 43.64 -46.55 27.28
N LEU A 31 42.40 -47.05 27.26
CA LEU A 31 41.68 -47.55 28.43
C LEU A 31 41.78 -49.06 28.64
N LEU A 32 41.83 -49.85 27.56
CA LEU A 32 41.87 -51.32 27.63
C LEU A 32 43.22 -51.83 28.12
N ILE A 33 44.34 -51.22 27.72
CA ILE A 33 45.65 -51.72 28.15
C ILE A 33 45.84 -51.62 29.68
N PRO A 34 45.51 -50.49 30.34
CA PRO A 34 45.53 -50.41 31.81
C PRO A 34 44.65 -51.44 32.51
N VAL A 35 43.42 -51.66 32.00
CA VAL A 35 42.48 -52.64 32.55
C VAL A 35 43.02 -54.06 32.38
N LEU A 36 43.59 -54.38 31.22
CA LEU A 36 44.22 -55.67 30.95
C LEU A 36 45.36 -55.94 31.95
N ILE A 37 46.22 -54.94 32.19
CA ILE A 37 47.32 -55.03 33.17
C ILE A 37 46.76 -55.30 34.58
N LEU A 38 45.71 -54.59 35.00
CA LEU A 38 45.06 -54.80 36.30
C LEU A 38 44.43 -56.19 36.44
N VAL A 39 43.75 -56.68 35.39
CA VAL A 39 43.13 -58.01 35.37
C VAL A 39 44.18 -59.12 35.43
N ILE A 40 45.25 -59.01 34.64
CA ILE A 40 46.38 -59.96 34.67
C ILE A 40 47.00 -60.00 36.07
N ASN A 41 47.21 -58.84 36.70
CA ASN A 41 47.74 -58.75 38.06
C ASN A 41 46.81 -59.43 39.10
N ASN A 42 45.50 -59.23 38.99
CA ASN A 42 44.53 -59.82 39.91
C ASN A 42 44.42 -61.36 39.73
N LEU A 43 44.38 -61.84 38.49
CA LEU A 43 44.38 -63.28 38.18
C LEU A 43 45.66 -63.97 38.69
N TYR A 44 46.79 -63.27 38.63
CA TYR A 44 48.05 -63.74 39.21
C TYR A 44 47.97 -63.84 40.74
N ARG A 45 47.50 -62.80 41.46
CA ARG A 45 47.32 -62.84 42.92
C ARG A 45 46.43 -63.98 43.40
N ALA A 46 45.46 -64.36 42.58
CA ALA A 46 44.54 -65.47 42.87
C ALA A 46 45.10 -66.86 42.51
N GLY A 47 46.35 -66.96 42.03
CA GLY A 47 47.06 -68.22 41.80
C GLY A 47 46.75 -68.92 40.46
N TYR A 48 46.06 -68.25 39.53
CA TYR A 48 45.62 -68.85 38.26
C TYR A 48 46.66 -68.74 37.12
N ILE A 49 47.78 -68.05 37.33
CA ILE A 49 48.78 -67.75 36.28
C ILE A 49 50.14 -68.36 36.65
N SER A 50 50.80 -69.02 35.68
CA SER A 50 52.10 -69.68 35.91
C SER A 50 53.24 -68.68 36.26
N PRO A 51 54.24 -69.09 37.07
CA PRO A 51 55.37 -68.23 37.46
C PRO A 51 56.22 -67.69 36.30
N TYR A 52 56.20 -68.34 35.12
CA TYR A 52 56.94 -67.88 33.94
C TYR A 52 56.37 -66.60 33.33
N LEU A 53 55.05 -66.40 33.37
CA LEU A 53 54.42 -65.14 32.92
C LEU A 53 54.69 -63.99 33.89
N GLN A 54 55.04 -64.32 35.14
CA GLN A 54 55.39 -63.36 36.18
C GLN A 54 56.69 -62.62 35.85
N GLN A 55 57.71 -63.33 35.38
CA GLN A 55 59.06 -62.77 35.15
C GLN A 55 59.10 -61.73 34.00
N ILE A 56 58.15 -61.81 33.07
CA ILE A 56 58.01 -60.88 31.94
C ILE A 56 57.25 -59.59 32.35
N PHE A 57 56.39 -59.66 33.37
CA PHE A 57 55.53 -58.54 33.81
C PHE A 57 55.92 -57.92 35.17
N LEU A 58 56.80 -58.55 35.94
CA LEU A 58 57.17 -58.15 37.32
C LEU A 58 58.16 -57.00 37.47
N GLU A 59 58.84 -56.56 36.41
CA GLU A 59 59.66 -55.35 36.49
C GLU A 59 58.81 -54.07 36.74
N VAL A 60 57.47 -54.18 36.75
CA VAL A 60 56.51 -53.08 36.89
C VAL A 60 55.81 -53.07 38.28
N TYR A 61 56.47 -53.58 39.32
CA TYR A 61 55.84 -53.84 40.64
C TYR A 61 55.90 -52.66 41.64
N GLU A 62 55.62 -51.44 41.19
CA GLU A 62 55.13 -50.39 42.09
C GLU A 62 53.87 -49.74 41.48
N LEU A 63 52.87 -49.47 42.32
CA LEU A 63 51.67 -48.71 41.90
C LEU A 63 52.05 -47.36 41.26
N GLY A 64 53.21 -46.80 41.63
CA GLY A 64 53.84 -45.64 40.98
C GLY A 64 54.25 -45.92 39.53
N THR A 65 54.91 -47.04 39.23
CA THR A 65 55.36 -47.39 37.87
C THR A 65 54.19 -47.70 36.93
N ILE A 66 53.12 -48.33 37.44
CA ILE A 66 51.88 -48.52 36.68
C ILE A 66 51.21 -47.17 36.43
N GLY A 67 51.18 -46.28 37.43
CA GLY A 67 50.69 -44.91 37.29
C GLY A 67 51.47 -44.10 36.24
N ASP A 68 52.80 -44.19 36.26
CA ASP A 68 53.70 -43.54 35.29
C ASP A 68 53.55 -44.13 33.88
N TRP A 69 53.33 -45.44 33.77
CA TRP A 69 53.07 -46.08 32.48
C TRP A 69 51.70 -45.68 31.91
N ILE A 70 50.64 -45.66 32.73
CA ILE A 70 49.31 -45.19 32.32
C ILE A 70 49.37 -43.71 31.96
N GLY A 71 50.03 -42.88 32.78
CA GLY A 71 50.23 -41.46 32.52
C GLY A 71 51.06 -41.20 31.27
N GLY A 72 52.12 -41.96 31.02
CA GLY A 72 53.01 -41.80 29.87
C GLY A 72 52.48 -42.39 28.57
N SER A 73 51.70 -43.47 28.62
CA SER A 73 51.23 -44.21 27.42
C SER A 73 49.80 -43.86 27.04
N ALA A 74 48.90 -43.69 28.02
CA ALA A 74 47.50 -43.37 27.75
C ALA A 74 47.32 -41.87 27.45
N ALA A 75 48.09 -40.97 28.06
CA ALA A 75 47.93 -39.54 27.82
C ALA A 75 48.20 -39.12 26.35
N PRO A 76 49.25 -39.61 25.66
CA PRO A 76 49.43 -39.34 24.23
C PRO A 76 48.29 -39.87 23.36
N LEU A 77 47.75 -41.05 23.66
CA LEU A 77 46.62 -41.65 22.93
C LEU A 77 45.31 -40.87 23.13
N LEU A 78 45.08 -40.37 24.34
CA LEU A 78 43.93 -39.52 24.68
C LEU A 78 44.06 -38.10 24.10
N ASN A 79 45.28 -37.54 24.09
CA ASN A 79 45.55 -36.25 23.44
C ASN A 79 45.36 -36.35 21.92
N LEU A 80 45.82 -37.44 21.30
CA LEU A 80 45.56 -37.72 19.89
C LEU A 80 44.05 -37.85 19.62
N ALA A 81 43.32 -38.57 20.46
CA ALA A 81 41.86 -38.69 20.35
C ALA A 81 41.18 -37.32 20.41
N THR A 82 41.57 -36.49 21.39
CA THR A 82 41.03 -35.15 21.61
C THR A 82 41.29 -34.26 20.41
N PHE A 83 42.50 -34.28 19.85
CA PHE A 83 42.85 -33.53 18.65
C PHE A 83 42.02 -33.97 17.43
N VAL A 84 41.86 -35.28 17.21
CA VAL A 84 41.07 -35.81 16.10
C VAL A 84 39.58 -35.46 16.26
N ILE A 85 39.04 -35.57 17.47
CA ILE A 85 37.65 -35.16 17.79
C ILE A 85 37.46 -33.67 17.49
N LEU A 86 38.41 -32.82 17.89
CA LEU A 86 38.36 -31.37 17.64
C LEU A 86 38.40 -31.05 16.14
N LEU A 87 39.26 -31.73 15.37
CA LEU A 87 39.29 -31.61 13.91
C LEU A 87 37.98 -32.02 13.24
N VAL A 88 37.36 -33.11 13.70
CA VAL A 88 36.05 -33.54 13.22
C VAL A 88 34.99 -32.50 13.53
N SER A 89 34.98 -31.96 14.76
CA SER A 89 34.05 -30.91 15.19
C SER A 89 34.19 -29.66 14.32
N LEU A 90 35.41 -29.19 14.06
CA LEU A 90 35.68 -28.06 13.15
C LEU A 90 35.17 -28.31 11.73
N ASN A 91 35.30 -29.55 11.21
CA ASN A 91 34.76 -29.88 9.90
C ASN A 91 33.23 -29.81 9.86
N TYR A 92 32.54 -30.27 10.91
CA TYR A 92 31.09 -30.14 11.02
C TYR A 92 30.66 -28.67 11.11
N GLN A 93 31.28 -27.91 12.01
CA GLN A 93 30.99 -26.48 12.16
C GLN A 93 31.15 -25.70 10.84
N ARG A 94 32.16 -26.05 10.03
CA ARG A 94 32.31 -25.44 8.69
C ARG A 94 31.12 -25.76 7.80
N VAL A 95 30.70 -27.02 7.72
CA VAL A 95 29.55 -27.43 6.90
C VAL A 95 28.29 -26.70 7.35
N ASP A 96 28.05 -26.60 8.65
CA ASP A 96 26.88 -25.92 9.22
C ASP A 96 26.87 -24.43 8.87
N VAL A 97 28.00 -23.74 9.01
CA VAL A 97 28.14 -22.32 8.62
C VAL A 97 27.86 -22.13 7.14
N TYR A 98 28.30 -23.06 6.28
CA TYR A 98 28.01 -22.98 4.85
C TYR A 98 26.53 -23.20 4.54
N GLN A 99 25.90 -24.20 5.16
CA GLN A 99 24.46 -24.46 4.98
C GLN A 99 23.63 -23.27 5.45
N SER A 100 23.94 -22.74 6.64
CA SER A 100 23.31 -21.53 7.17
C SER A 100 23.44 -20.34 6.22
N ARG A 101 24.61 -20.11 5.61
CA ARG A 101 24.79 -19.03 4.62
C ARG A 101 23.93 -19.22 3.37
N GLU A 102 23.80 -20.45 2.87
CA GLU A 102 22.98 -20.74 1.69
C GLU A 102 21.49 -20.62 1.98
N GLU A 103 21.06 -21.08 3.15
CA GLU A 103 19.68 -20.89 3.65
C GLU A 103 19.37 -19.40 3.79
N HIS A 104 20.27 -18.62 4.42
CA HIS A 104 20.12 -17.17 4.52
C HIS A 104 20.02 -16.47 3.16
N LYS A 105 20.82 -16.87 2.17
CA LYS A 105 20.71 -16.32 0.81
C LYS A 105 19.35 -16.62 0.20
N THR A 106 18.90 -17.88 0.29
CA THR A 106 17.60 -18.32 -0.23
C THR A 106 16.48 -17.54 0.46
N THR A 107 16.52 -17.41 1.79
CA THR A 107 15.55 -16.60 2.55
C THR A 107 15.57 -15.13 2.14
N LEU A 108 16.74 -14.55 1.84
CA LEU A 108 16.82 -13.17 1.34
C LEU A 108 16.20 -13.02 -0.07
N GLU A 109 16.31 -14.04 -0.91
CA GLU A 109 15.66 -14.10 -2.22
C GLU A 109 14.13 -14.21 -2.05
N ASP A 110 13.66 -15.15 -1.23
CA ASP A 110 12.23 -15.32 -0.93
C ASP A 110 11.61 -14.05 -0.30
N LEU A 111 12.34 -13.38 0.58
CA LEU A 111 11.90 -12.11 1.19
C LEU A 111 11.81 -10.98 0.17
N LYS A 112 12.70 -10.95 -0.83
CA LYS A 112 12.63 -9.96 -1.92
C LYS A 112 11.40 -10.21 -2.78
N GLU A 113 11.18 -11.45 -3.19
CA GLU A 113 10.01 -11.85 -3.97
C GLU A 113 8.71 -11.54 -3.22
N SER A 114 8.63 -11.93 -1.94
CA SER A 114 7.50 -11.64 -1.06
C SER A 114 7.24 -10.14 -0.92
N ARG A 115 8.29 -9.32 -0.80
CA ARG A 115 8.17 -7.85 -0.79
C ARG A 115 7.59 -7.31 -2.10
N ASP A 116 7.99 -7.85 -3.23
CA ASP A 116 7.53 -7.37 -4.53
C ASP A 116 6.07 -7.78 -4.77
N LEU A 117 5.69 -9.01 -4.41
CA LEU A 117 4.29 -9.45 -4.38
C LEU A 117 3.44 -8.57 -3.44
N ALA A 118 3.94 -8.24 -2.25
CA ALA A 118 3.23 -7.36 -1.31
C ALA A 118 3.03 -5.95 -1.87
N LYS A 119 3.97 -5.42 -2.66
CA LYS A 119 3.80 -4.13 -3.35
C LYS A 119 2.71 -4.22 -4.43
N GLU A 120 2.71 -5.27 -5.23
CA GLU A 120 1.69 -5.49 -6.26
C GLU A 120 0.30 -5.66 -5.64
N GLN A 121 0.19 -6.47 -4.60
CA GLN A 121 -1.03 -6.62 -3.81
C GLN A 121 -1.48 -5.29 -3.20
N GLY A 122 -0.55 -4.48 -2.69
CA GLY A 122 -0.84 -3.15 -2.17
C GLY A 122 -1.47 -2.24 -3.22
N LYS A 123 -1.05 -2.31 -4.48
CA LYS A 123 -1.68 -1.57 -5.59
C LYS A 123 -3.09 -2.08 -5.88
N LEU A 124 -3.27 -3.40 -5.97
CA LEU A 124 -4.60 -4.00 -6.19
C LEU A 124 -5.58 -3.65 -5.07
N VAL A 125 -5.16 -3.69 -3.81
CA VAL A 125 -6.00 -3.33 -2.65
C VAL A 125 -6.39 -1.85 -2.70
N LYS A 126 -5.47 -0.95 -3.08
CA LYS A 126 -5.81 0.48 -3.27
C LYS A 126 -6.87 0.66 -4.35
N GLN A 127 -6.71 -0.02 -5.49
CA GLN A 127 -7.68 0.03 -6.58
C GLN A 127 -9.04 -0.52 -6.15
N GLN A 128 -9.09 -1.68 -5.49
CA GLN A 128 -10.33 -2.26 -4.97
C GLN A 128 -11.03 -1.37 -3.94
N LYS A 129 -10.26 -0.72 -3.04
CA LYS A 129 -10.82 0.23 -2.06
C LYS A 129 -11.44 1.43 -2.76
N PHE A 130 -10.79 1.94 -3.80
CA PHE A 130 -11.34 3.00 -4.63
C PHE A 130 -12.63 2.54 -5.32
N GLU A 131 -12.60 1.43 -6.06
CA GLU A 131 -13.75 0.88 -6.78
C GLU A 131 -14.95 0.66 -5.85
N THR A 132 -14.72 0.06 -4.69
CA THR A 132 -15.76 -0.16 -3.67
C THR A 132 -16.36 1.18 -3.22
N THR A 133 -15.53 2.17 -2.92
CA THR A 133 -16.00 3.50 -2.49
C THR A 133 -16.74 4.21 -3.62
N PHE A 134 -16.23 4.16 -4.84
CA PHE A 134 -16.83 4.74 -6.03
C PHE A 134 -18.23 4.18 -6.29
N PHE A 135 -18.37 2.85 -6.32
CA PHE A 135 -19.68 2.22 -6.56
C PHE A 135 -20.67 2.45 -5.41
N ASN A 136 -20.19 2.55 -4.16
CA ASN A 136 -21.03 2.96 -3.04
C ASN A 136 -21.54 4.41 -3.21
N LEU A 137 -20.68 5.34 -3.60
CA LEU A 137 -21.09 6.72 -3.91
C LEU A 137 -22.05 6.78 -5.10
N LEU A 138 -21.84 5.93 -6.11
CA LEU A 138 -22.72 5.82 -7.27
C LEU A 138 -24.11 5.30 -6.89
N ASN A 139 -24.18 4.31 -6.00
CA ASN A 139 -25.45 3.81 -5.46
C ASN A 139 -26.19 4.89 -4.64
N ILE A 140 -25.47 5.67 -3.83
CA ILE A 140 -26.04 6.82 -3.12
C ILE A 140 -26.59 7.84 -4.12
N PHE A 141 -25.82 8.15 -5.18
CA PHE A 141 -26.25 9.04 -6.25
C PHE A 141 -27.55 8.54 -6.91
N PHE A 142 -27.66 7.25 -7.22
CA PHE A 142 -28.90 6.67 -7.78
C PHE A 142 -30.08 6.77 -6.82
N GLY A 143 -29.86 6.58 -5.52
CA GLY A 143 -30.87 6.81 -4.49
C GLY A 143 -31.37 8.25 -4.49
N MET A 144 -30.45 9.22 -4.45
CA MET A 144 -30.80 10.65 -4.47
C MET A 144 -31.47 11.07 -5.78
N ALA A 145 -31.03 10.51 -6.92
CA ALA A 145 -31.65 10.75 -8.22
C ALA A 145 -33.09 10.23 -8.24
N LYS A 146 -33.35 9.06 -7.65
CA LYS A 146 -34.70 8.52 -7.49
C LYS A 146 -35.54 9.40 -6.57
N ASP A 147 -35.04 9.77 -5.39
CA ASP A 147 -35.78 10.61 -4.44
C ASP A 147 -36.12 11.99 -5.04
N ALA A 148 -35.20 12.56 -5.82
CA ALA A 148 -35.44 13.81 -6.54
C ALA A 148 -36.56 13.65 -7.58
N LYS A 149 -36.63 12.50 -8.27
CA LYS A 149 -37.67 12.18 -9.25
C LYS A 149 -39.03 11.92 -8.59
N ASP A 150 -39.05 11.16 -7.50
CA ASP A 150 -40.27 10.82 -6.75
C ASP A 150 -40.88 12.04 -6.04
N SER A 151 -40.07 13.08 -5.79
CA SER A 151 -40.54 14.38 -5.32
C SER A 151 -41.45 15.10 -6.34
N PHE A 152 -41.56 14.60 -7.57
CA PHE A 152 -42.50 15.04 -8.58
C PHE A 152 -43.60 13.99 -8.81
N SER A 153 -44.85 14.42 -8.77
CA SER A 153 -46.03 13.55 -8.89
C SER A 153 -46.39 13.12 -10.32
N SER A 154 -45.45 13.17 -11.29
CA SER A 154 -45.69 12.75 -12.68
C SER A 154 -44.89 11.49 -13.05
N ASN A 155 -45.55 10.58 -13.77
CA ASN A 155 -45.15 9.20 -14.05
C ASN A 155 -43.92 9.01 -14.98
N ILE A 156 -43.01 9.96 -15.07
CA ILE A 156 -41.81 9.82 -15.90
C ILE A 156 -40.63 10.43 -15.15
N ALA A 157 -39.70 9.59 -14.70
CA ALA A 157 -38.43 9.97 -14.09
C ALA A 157 -37.56 11.00 -14.87
N HIS A 158 -37.90 11.31 -16.14
CA HIS A 158 -37.31 12.38 -16.95
C HIS A 158 -37.89 13.77 -16.65
N ASP A 159 -39.00 13.87 -15.91
CA ASP A 159 -39.82 15.07 -15.91
C ASP A 159 -39.26 16.19 -15.00
N LEU A 160 -38.50 15.91 -13.93
CA LEU A 160 -37.95 16.99 -13.08
C LEU A 160 -36.97 17.88 -13.85
N PHE A 161 -35.89 17.31 -14.41
CA PHE A 161 -34.86 18.09 -15.10
C PHE A 161 -35.38 18.65 -16.42
N MET A 162 -36.23 17.90 -17.13
CA MET A 162 -36.92 18.41 -18.32
C MET A 162 -37.87 19.56 -17.98
N HIS A 163 -38.66 19.46 -16.90
CA HIS A 163 -39.55 20.53 -16.44
C HIS A 163 -38.79 21.76 -15.98
N ILE A 164 -37.70 21.58 -15.22
CA ILE A 164 -36.82 22.68 -14.84
C ILE A 164 -36.25 23.34 -16.09
N PHE A 165 -35.80 22.56 -17.07
CA PHE A 165 -35.29 23.08 -18.34
C PHE A 165 -36.36 23.84 -19.13
N MET A 166 -37.56 23.28 -19.27
CA MET A 166 -38.66 23.90 -20.00
C MET A 166 -39.15 25.18 -19.32
N LYS A 167 -39.25 25.18 -17.98
CA LYS A 167 -39.60 26.37 -17.20
C LYS A 167 -38.49 27.41 -17.21
N SER A 168 -37.21 27.02 -17.11
CA SER A 168 -36.11 27.97 -17.16
C SER A 168 -36.04 28.64 -18.52
N ARG A 169 -36.31 27.91 -19.60
CA ARG A 169 -36.44 28.44 -20.96
C ARG A 169 -37.62 29.40 -21.11
N ALA A 170 -38.79 29.05 -20.58
CA ALA A 170 -39.95 29.94 -20.61
C ALA A 170 -39.69 31.25 -19.85
N ASN A 171 -39.05 31.15 -18.67
CA ASN A 171 -38.61 32.30 -17.89
C ASN A 171 -37.59 33.14 -18.66
N PHE A 172 -36.60 32.49 -19.30
CA PHE A 172 -35.58 33.16 -20.10
C PHE A 172 -36.21 33.98 -21.23
N LEU A 173 -37.09 33.38 -22.04
CA LEU A 173 -37.74 34.07 -23.16
C LEU A 173 -38.62 35.24 -22.69
N ASN A 174 -39.26 35.12 -21.53
CA ASN A 174 -40.03 36.21 -20.94
C ASN A 174 -39.13 37.34 -20.42
N ASN A 175 -38.02 36.99 -19.76
CA ASN A 175 -37.06 37.94 -19.22
C ASN A 175 -36.26 38.63 -20.34
N GLU A 176 -35.91 37.93 -21.41
CA GLU A 176 -35.28 38.49 -22.62
C GLU A 176 -36.19 39.54 -23.27
N LYS A 177 -37.49 39.23 -23.41
CA LYS A 177 -38.50 40.19 -23.91
C LYS A 177 -38.62 41.42 -23.00
N GLN A 178 -38.60 41.24 -21.68
CA GLN A 178 -38.65 42.36 -20.73
C GLN A 178 -37.36 43.20 -20.77
N LEU A 179 -36.18 42.57 -20.85
CA LEU A 179 -34.90 43.27 -20.83
C LEU A 179 -34.58 43.96 -22.16
N SER A 180 -35.10 43.46 -23.29
CA SER A 180 -35.01 44.16 -24.59
C SER A 180 -35.68 45.54 -24.60
N SER A 181 -36.55 45.82 -23.62
CA SER A 181 -37.20 47.13 -23.41
C SER A 181 -36.45 48.07 -22.47
N VAL A 182 -35.42 47.58 -21.76
CA VAL A 182 -34.63 48.33 -20.77
C VAL A 182 -33.15 48.17 -21.15
N ILE A 183 -32.68 49.02 -22.07
CA ILE A 183 -31.26 49.02 -22.48
C ILE A 183 -30.43 49.62 -21.34
N ASP A 184 -29.87 48.77 -20.49
CA ASP A 184 -28.77 49.16 -19.60
C ASP A 184 -27.46 49.22 -20.42
N THR A 185 -27.03 50.43 -20.76
CA THR A 185 -25.86 50.72 -21.61
C THR A 185 -24.51 50.37 -20.95
N GLN A 186 -24.48 49.99 -19.67
CA GLN A 186 -23.23 49.75 -18.94
C GLN A 186 -22.78 48.29 -18.94
N LYS A 187 -23.67 47.33 -19.21
CA LYS A 187 -23.34 45.89 -19.18
C LYS A 187 -22.96 45.38 -20.55
N THR A 188 -21.94 44.53 -20.59
CA THR A 188 -21.62 43.76 -21.79
C THR A 188 -22.79 42.84 -22.17
N GLU A 189 -22.85 42.42 -23.42
CA GLU A 189 -23.84 41.44 -23.90
C GLU A 189 -23.81 40.15 -23.05
N LEU A 190 -22.62 39.68 -22.71
CA LEU A 190 -22.41 38.47 -21.91
C LEU A 190 -22.91 38.58 -20.47
N GLU A 191 -22.71 39.74 -19.82
CA GLU A 191 -23.19 39.96 -18.44
C GLU A 191 -24.72 40.03 -18.39
N ARG A 192 -25.36 40.60 -19.42
CA ARG A 192 -26.82 40.62 -19.53
C ARG A 192 -27.38 39.21 -19.71
N GLU A 193 -26.77 38.41 -20.57
CA GLU A 193 -27.17 37.01 -20.74
C GLU A 193 -27.05 36.20 -19.44
N TYR A 194 -25.94 36.39 -18.71
CA TYR A 194 -25.74 35.73 -17.42
C TYR A 194 -26.82 36.10 -16.40
N ASP A 195 -27.15 37.38 -16.27
CA ASP A 195 -28.19 37.84 -15.35
C ASP A 195 -29.57 37.27 -15.72
N ILE A 196 -29.92 37.26 -17.01
CA ILE A 196 -31.17 36.65 -17.49
C ILE A 196 -31.22 35.15 -17.12
N ILE A 197 -30.13 34.42 -17.35
CA ILE A 197 -30.03 32.99 -17.04
C ILE A 197 -30.21 32.76 -15.54
N LYS A 198 -29.46 33.50 -14.72
CA LYS A 198 -29.50 33.38 -13.27
C LYS A 198 -30.89 33.67 -12.71
N GLU A 199 -31.53 34.75 -13.13
CA GLU A 199 -32.89 35.12 -12.70
C GLU A 199 -33.94 34.11 -13.20
N SER A 200 -33.69 33.43 -14.31
CA SER A 200 -34.59 32.41 -14.85
C SER A 200 -34.54 31.09 -14.08
N ILE A 201 -33.38 30.77 -13.47
CA ILE A 201 -33.10 29.49 -12.81
C ILE A 201 -33.24 29.57 -11.29
N GLN A 202 -32.85 30.68 -10.68
CA GLN A 202 -32.84 30.83 -9.22
C GLN A 202 -34.20 30.55 -8.56
N PRO A 203 -35.35 30.97 -9.11
CA PRO A 203 -36.66 30.63 -8.56
C PRO A 203 -36.94 29.12 -8.58
N LEU A 204 -36.52 28.42 -9.65
CA LEU A 204 -36.70 26.98 -9.81
C LEU A 204 -35.82 26.20 -8.83
N PHE A 205 -34.57 26.66 -8.64
CA PHE A 205 -33.69 26.09 -7.63
C PHE A 205 -34.28 26.24 -6.22
N LYS A 206 -34.78 27.43 -5.86
CA LYS A 206 -35.43 27.66 -4.56
C LYS A 206 -36.67 26.78 -4.36
N MET A 207 -37.49 26.62 -5.40
CA MET A 207 -38.71 25.82 -5.37
C MET A 207 -38.43 24.33 -5.14
N HIS A 208 -37.35 23.81 -5.72
CA HIS A 208 -37.01 22.37 -5.68
C HIS A 208 -35.75 22.06 -4.88
N ARG A 209 -35.36 22.97 -3.98
CA ARG A 209 -34.12 22.91 -3.20
C ARG A 209 -33.94 21.59 -2.46
N THR A 210 -35.01 21.11 -1.81
CA THR A 210 -35.00 19.87 -1.02
C THR A 210 -34.68 18.62 -1.82
N ALA A 211 -35.02 18.60 -3.12
CA ALA A 211 -34.70 17.51 -4.02
C ALA A 211 -33.34 17.72 -4.72
N LEU A 212 -33.04 18.96 -5.13
CA LEU A 212 -31.88 19.27 -5.95
C LEU A 212 -30.57 19.35 -5.15
N GLU A 213 -30.59 19.82 -3.90
CA GLU A 213 -29.37 19.92 -3.10
C GLU A 213 -28.75 18.56 -2.77
N PRO A 214 -29.50 17.56 -2.25
CA PRO A 214 -28.95 16.22 -2.01
C PRO A 214 -28.45 15.55 -3.30
N TYR A 215 -29.22 15.70 -4.39
CA TYR A 215 -28.82 15.21 -5.71
C TYR A 215 -27.48 15.81 -6.17
N MET A 216 -27.35 17.14 -6.17
CA MET A 216 -26.10 17.80 -6.57
C MET A 216 -24.94 17.52 -5.62
N GLY A 217 -25.21 17.37 -4.32
CA GLY A 217 -24.20 16.97 -3.34
C GLY A 217 -23.66 15.56 -3.60
N SER A 218 -24.53 14.62 -3.96
CA SER A 218 -24.13 13.26 -4.32
C SER A 218 -23.33 13.23 -5.63
N MET A 219 -23.76 13.99 -6.65
CA MET A 219 -23.02 14.17 -7.91
C MET A 219 -21.63 14.77 -7.65
N HIS A 220 -21.55 15.83 -6.84
CA HIS A 220 -20.26 16.42 -6.46
C HIS A 220 -19.34 15.42 -5.77
N SER A 221 -19.88 14.58 -4.88
CA SER A 221 -19.09 13.55 -4.18
C SER A 221 -18.51 12.51 -5.14
N VAL A 222 -19.29 12.04 -6.11
CA VAL A 222 -18.81 11.12 -7.15
C VAL A 222 -17.73 11.78 -8.00
N LEU A 223 -18.00 12.99 -8.52
CA LEU A 223 -17.04 13.74 -9.34
C LEU A 223 -15.74 14.04 -8.59
N ARG A 224 -15.82 14.37 -7.31
CA ARG A 224 -14.65 14.58 -6.45
C ARG A 224 -13.84 13.29 -6.27
N SER A 225 -14.52 12.16 -6.07
CA SER A 225 -13.85 10.86 -5.96
C SER A 225 -13.10 10.53 -7.26
N ILE A 226 -13.72 10.74 -8.42
CA ILE A 226 -13.08 10.54 -9.73
C ILE A 226 -11.91 11.53 -9.92
N HIS A 227 -12.12 12.79 -9.55
CA HIS A 227 -11.09 13.84 -9.66
C HIS A 227 -9.84 13.52 -8.84
N SER A 228 -9.99 12.89 -7.67
CA SER A 228 -8.88 12.53 -6.79
C SER A 228 -7.96 11.42 -7.30
N LEU A 229 -8.30 10.75 -8.42
CA LEU A 229 -7.45 9.73 -9.03
C LEU A 229 -6.18 10.33 -9.64
N GLU A 230 -5.02 9.76 -9.30
CA GLU A 230 -3.72 10.18 -9.86
C GLU A 230 -3.60 9.87 -11.36
N ASN A 231 -4.18 8.74 -11.81
CA ASN A 231 -4.11 8.29 -13.19
C ASN A 231 -5.22 8.89 -14.04
N LYS A 232 -4.86 9.71 -15.05
CA LYS A 232 -5.80 10.33 -15.99
C LYS A 232 -6.60 9.31 -16.83
N ALA A 233 -6.02 8.16 -17.16
CA ALA A 233 -6.73 7.13 -17.92
C ALA A 233 -7.86 6.51 -17.08
N ASP A 234 -7.58 6.20 -15.81
CA ASP A 234 -8.58 5.68 -14.88
C ASP A 234 -9.65 6.74 -14.60
N GLN A 235 -9.23 7.99 -14.35
CA GLN A 235 -10.14 9.12 -14.20
C GLN A 235 -11.13 9.22 -15.37
N LEU A 236 -10.65 9.13 -16.61
CA LEU A 236 -11.50 9.15 -17.80
C LEU A 236 -12.44 7.93 -17.87
N ASN A 237 -11.97 6.74 -17.49
CA ASN A 237 -12.80 5.53 -17.49
C ASN A 237 -13.95 5.62 -16.49
N TYR A 238 -13.67 5.99 -15.24
CA TYR A 238 -14.71 6.17 -14.21
C TYR A 238 -15.64 7.34 -14.53
N LEU A 239 -15.11 8.42 -15.12
CA LEU A 239 -15.92 9.53 -15.61
C LEU A 239 -16.90 9.06 -16.68
N LYS A 240 -16.46 8.29 -17.68
CA LYS A 240 -17.34 7.73 -18.72
C LYS A 240 -18.45 6.87 -18.12
N ILE A 241 -18.12 6.03 -17.14
CA ILE A 241 -19.12 5.22 -16.42
C ILE A 241 -20.16 6.14 -15.77
N PHE A 242 -19.72 7.12 -14.98
CA PHE A 242 -20.63 8.05 -14.31
C PHE A 242 -21.50 8.83 -15.30
N MET A 243 -20.89 9.41 -16.34
CA MET A 243 -21.58 10.19 -17.37
C MET A 243 -22.60 9.36 -18.15
N SER A 244 -22.37 8.05 -18.34
CA SER A 244 -23.33 7.16 -19.02
C SER A 244 -24.66 7.00 -18.26
N HIS A 245 -24.69 7.36 -16.99
CA HIS A 245 -25.89 7.35 -16.16
C HIS A 245 -26.62 8.70 -16.09
N LEU A 246 -26.08 9.74 -16.72
CA LEU A 246 -26.70 11.06 -16.75
C LEU A 246 -27.44 11.27 -18.08
N SER A 247 -28.65 11.82 -17.99
CA SER A 247 -29.37 12.34 -19.15
C SER A 247 -28.77 13.67 -19.62
N GLY A 248 -29.00 14.04 -20.88
CA GLY A 248 -28.59 15.35 -21.40
C GLY A 248 -29.13 16.52 -20.56
N TYR A 249 -30.38 16.43 -20.08
CA TYR A 249 -30.97 17.43 -19.21
C TYR A 249 -30.24 17.54 -17.85
N GLU A 250 -29.75 16.44 -17.29
CA GLU A 250 -28.96 16.46 -16.05
C GLU A 250 -27.58 17.10 -16.26
N VAL A 251 -26.95 16.88 -17.42
CA VAL A 251 -25.68 17.54 -17.77
C VAL A 251 -25.87 19.04 -18.00
N VAL A 252 -26.96 19.44 -18.68
CA VAL A 252 -27.35 20.85 -18.83
C VAL A 252 -27.69 21.48 -17.48
N TRP A 253 -28.34 20.72 -16.59
CA TRP A 253 -28.61 21.18 -15.24
C TRP A 253 -27.33 21.39 -14.42
N LEU A 254 -26.31 20.53 -14.58
CA LEU A 254 -25.00 20.74 -13.96
C LEU A 254 -24.35 22.05 -14.42
N PHE A 255 -24.50 22.41 -15.70
CA PHE A 255 -24.07 23.71 -16.21
C PHE A 255 -24.79 24.86 -15.50
N TYR A 256 -26.12 24.80 -15.39
CA TYR A 256 -26.91 25.83 -14.71
C TYR A 256 -26.64 25.95 -13.22
N PHE A 257 -26.44 24.82 -12.55
CA PHE A 257 -26.10 24.77 -11.14
C PHE A 257 -24.75 25.41 -10.88
N ARG A 258 -23.76 25.19 -11.75
CA ARG A 258 -22.47 25.87 -11.71
C ARG A 258 -22.62 27.40 -11.78
N LEU A 259 -23.49 27.91 -12.66
CA LEU A 259 -23.76 29.34 -12.80
C LEU A 259 -24.52 29.92 -11.59
N SER A 260 -25.44 29.14 -11.03
CA SER A 260 -26.36 29.60 -9.97
C SER A 260 -25.78 29.48 -8.56
N CYS A 261 -24.87 28.52 -8.34
CA CYS A 261 -24.22 28.26 -7.06
C CYS A 261 -22.70 28.36 -7.21
N PRO A 262 -22.05 29.41 -6.66
CA PRO A 262 -20.61 29.63 -6.78
C PRO A 262 -19.81 28.71 -5.83
N ASN A 263 -20.02 27.39 -5.90
CA ASN A 263 -19.11 26.44 -5.28
C ASN A 263 -17.85 26.37 -6.15
N LYS A 264 -16.84 27.19 -5.81
CA LYS A 264 -15.58 27.30 -6.56
C LYS A 264 -14.92 25.94 -6.83
N HIS A 265 -14.99 25.03 -5.86
CA HIS A 265 -14.35 23.73 -5.95
C HIS A 265 -15.07 22.77 -6.92
N LEU A 266 -16.41 22.75 -6.92
CA LEU A 266 -17.16 21.97 -7.91
C LEU A 266 -16.94 22.52 -9.32
N SER A 267 -16.95 23.85 -9.48
CA SER A 267 -16.67 24.50 -10.77
C SER A 267 -15.31 24.08 -11.34
N GLN A 268 -14.26 24.10 -10.51
CA GLN A 268 -12.92 23.67 -10.89
C GLN A 268 -12.89 22.20 -11.33
N ILE A 269 -13.53 21.30 -10.57
CA ILE A 269 -13.62 19.88 -10.93
C ILE A 269 -14.29 19.68 -12.29
N ILE A 270 -15.42 20.37 -12.53
CA ILE A 270 -16.17 20.27 -13.79
C ILE A 270 -15.30 20.66 -14.99
N GLU A 271 -14.48 21.70 -14.83
CA GLU A 271 -13.56 22.18 -15.88
C GLU A 271 -12.39 21.24 -16.13
N GLU A 272 -11.72 20.81 -15.06
CA GLU A 272 -10.57 19.91 -15.16
C GLU A 272 -10.96 18.56 -15.76
N LEU A 273 -12.14 18.04 -15.40
CA LEU A 273 -12.70 16.81 -15.96
C LEU A 273 -13.32 17.00 -17.35
N ARG A 274 -13.46 18.25 -17.83
CA ARG A 274 -14.05 18.60 -19.13
C ARG A 274 -15.41 17.92 -19.37
N ILE A 275 -16.27 17.93 -18.35
CA ILE A 275 -17.54 17.19 -18.33
C ILE A 275 -18.45 17.53 -19.52
N PHE A 276 -18.41 18.76 -20.00
CA PHE A 276 -19.25 19.20 -21.12
C PHE A 276 -18.82 18.68 -22.50
N ASN A 277 -17.66 18.04 -22.60
CA ASN A 277 -17.29 17.30 -23.81
C ASN A 277 -18.16 16.06 -24.04
N PHE A 278 -18.90 15.62 -23.01
CA PHE A 278 -19.81 14.47 -23.08
C PHE A 278 -21.25 14.85 -23.45
N LEU A 279 -21.53 16.13 -23.74
CA LEU A 279 -22.82 16.54 -24.25
C LEU A 279 -23.06 15.88 -25.63
N PRO A 280 -24.14 15.10 -25.82
CA PRO A 280 -24.43 14.50 -27.10
C PRO A 280 -24.70 15.59 -28.14
N HIS A 281 -23.98 15.52 -29.28
CA HIS A 281 -24.15 16.47 -30.39
C HIS A 281 -25.49 16.32 -31.14
N GLN A 282 -26.28 15.29 -30.83
CA GLN A 282 -27.54 14.97 -31.51
C GLN A 282 -28.53 14.37 -30.50
N TYR A 283 -29.51 15.17 -30.09
CA TYR A 283 -30.79 14.64 -29.64
C TYR A 283 -31.72 14.59 -30.86
N ASP A 284 -31.89 13.40 -31.43
CA ASP A 284 -32.89 13.13 -32.47
C ASP A 284 -34.29 13.34 -31.87
N GLY A 285 -34.92 14.46 -32.22
CA GLY A 285 -36.24 14.86 -31.72
C GLY A 285 -36.32 16.31 -31.27
N VAL A 286 -35.18 16.99 -31.07
CA VAL A 286 -35.17 18.43 -30.77
C VAL A 286 -34.42 19.21 -31.84
N THR A 287 -35.06 19.33 -32.98
CA THR A 287 -34.52 20.00 -34.16
C THR A 287 -34.47 21.53 -33.99
N ALA A 288 -33.29 22.09 -34.27
CA ALA A 288 -32.98 23.48 -34.63
C ALA A 288 -33.15 24.59 -33.56
N ILE A 289 -34.04 24.43 -32.56
CA ILE A 289 -34.32 25.51 -31.59
C ILE A 289 -33.46 25.38 -30.31
N GLU A 290 -33.04 24.16 -29.95
CA GLU A 290 -32.09 23.93 -28.85
C GLU A 290 -30.66 24.33 -29.20
N ASP A 291 -30.28 24.13 -30.47
CA ASP A 291 -29.01 24.64 -30.98
C ASP A 291 -28.97 26.15 -30.83
N GLU A 292 -29.96 26.93 -31.26
CA GLU A 292 -29.88 28.40 -31.11
C GLU A 292 -29.71 28.88 -29.64
N PHE A 293 -30.31 28.19 -28.67
CA PHE A 293 -30.20 28.56 -27.25
C PHE A 293 -28.87 28.14 -26.59
N LEU A 294 -28.37 26.93 -26.88
CA LEU A 294 -27.05 26.47 -26.45
C LEU A 294 -25.90 27.11 -27.26
N PHE A 295 -26.16 27.50 -28.51
CA PHE A 295 -25.25 28.16 -29.45
C PHE A 295 -25.18 29.67 -29.22
N LYS A 296 -26.29 30.33 -28.83
CA LYS A 296 -26.28 31.70 -28.27
C LYS A 296 -25.52 31.73 -26.95
N MET A 297 -25.72 30.74 -26.07
CA MET A 297 -24.87 30.52 -24.89
C MET A 297 -23.49 29.98 -25.26
N ARG A 298 -22.73 30.68 -26.12
CA ARG A 298 -21.41 30.27 -26.64
C ARG A 298 -20.56 29.61 -25.56
N HIS A 299 -20.63 28.29 -25.53
CA HIS A 299 -20.03 27.39 -24.54
C HIS A 299 -18.49 27.36 -24.66
N LYS A 300 -17.92 28.21 -25.52
CA LYS A 300 -16.48 28.42 -25.73
C LYS A 300 -16.06 29.86 -25.42
N GLU A 301 -16.95 30.84 -25.63
CA GLU A 301 -16.66 32.25 -25.36
C GLU A 301 -17.00 32.66 -23.94
N MET A 302 -18.08 32.12 -23.36
CA MET A 302 -18.42 32.32 -21.94
C MET A 302 -17.32 31.76 -21.03
N PHE A 303 -16.68 30.66 -21.44
CA PHE A 303 -15.51 30.08 -20.74
C PHE A 303 -14.25 30.95 -20.93
N SER A 304 -14.01 31.51 -22.12
CA SER A 304 -12.82 32.35 -22.38
C SER A 304 -12.91 33.80 -21.87
N ALA A 305 -14.14 34.31 -21.65
CA ALA A 305 -14.39 35.66 -21.17
C ALA A 305 -14.41 35.73 -19.63
N PHE A 306 -14.86 34.67 -18.95
CA PHE A 306 -14.80 34.57 -17.48
C PHE A 306 -13.35 34.51 -16.95
N ASP A 307 -12.43 33.96 -17.74
CA ASP A 307 -10.99 33.94 -17.45
C ASP A 307 -10.34 35.33 -17.48
N ARG A 308 -11.02 36.39 -17.99
CA ARG A 308 -10.46 37.75 -18.02
C ARG A 308 -10.99 38.68 -16.94
N THR A 309 -12.18 38.42 -16.39
CA THR A 309 -12.83 39.32 -15.41
C THR A 309 -12.64 38.89 -13.95
N MET A 310 -12.19 37.66 -13.67
CA MET A 310 -11.86 37.23 -12.29
C MET A 310 -10.41 37.48 -11.86
N TYR A 311 -9.51 37.84 -12.77
CA TYR A 311 -8.09 38.11 -12.45
C TYR A 311 -7.82 39.56 -11.98
N ASP A 312 -8.82 40.44 -11.97
CA ASP A 312 -8.71 41.85 -11.56
C ASP A 312 -9.41 42.18 -10.22
N PHE A 313 -9.51 41.21 -9.31
CA PHE A 313 -9.70 41.58 -7.90
C PHE A 313 -8.36 42.08 -7.34
N PRO A 314 -8.28 43.27 -6.71
CA PRO A 314 -7.06 43.71 -6.06
C PRO A 314 -6.66 42.66 -5.05
N ARG A 315 -5.45 42.11 -5.21
CA ARG A 315 -4.83 41.28 -4.18
C ARG A 315 -4.84 42.10 -2.90
N ILE A 316 -5.68 41.73 -1.95
CA ILE A 316 -5.49 42.15 -0.57
C ILE A 316 -4.15 41.52 -0.20
N ASN A 317 -3.10 42.33 -0.11
CA ASN A 317 -1.82 41.86 0.41
C ASN A 317 -2.11 41.17 1.74
N PRO A 318 -1.62 39.93 1.94
CA PRO A 318 -1.78 39.29 3.23
C PRO A 318 -1.21 40.24 4.28
N VAL A 319 -2.05 40.67 5.23
CA VAL A 319 -1.58 41.34 6.43
C VAL A 319 -0.67 40.31 7.09
N GLU A 320 0.63 40.60 7.14
CA GLU A 320 1.59 39.75 7.83
C GLU A 320 1.07 39.57 9.26
N PRO A 321 0.90 38.32 9.72
CA PRO A 321 0.51 38.08 11.10
C PRO A 321 1.60 38.68 12.01
N PRO A 322 1.23 39.34 13.12
CA PRO A 322 2.20 39.92 14.03
C PRO A 322 3.18 38.82 14.47
N GLU A 323 4.48 39.10 14.35
CA GLU A 323 5.53 38.23 14.86
C GLU A 323 5.31 38.03 16.36
N ILE A 324 4.83 36.84 16.72
CA ILE A 324 4.80 36.40 18.12
C ILE A 324 6.20 35.89 18.41
N PRO A 325 6.99 36.54 19.29
CA PRO A 325 8.31 36.04 19.65
C PRO A 325 8.16 34.64 20.27
N MET A 326 8.90 33.67 19.73
CA MET A 326 8.91 32.32 20.25
C MET A 326 9.43 32.33 21.69
N PRO A 327 8.74 31.68 22.65
CA PRO A 327 9.26 31.53 23.99
C PRO A 327 10.52 30.63 23.96
N ASP A 328 11.55 31.09 24.66
CA ASP A 328 12.83 30.40 24.84
C ASP A 328 12.57 29.10 25.64
N TYR A 329 12.60 27.96 24.97
CA TYR A 329 12.48 26.66 25.63
C TYR A 329 13.88 26.17 26.03
N PRO A 330 14.15 25.91 27.33
CA PRO A 330 15.41 25.32 27.73
C PRO A 330 15.51 23.88 27.21
N ASP A 331 16.66 23.54 26.63
CA ASP A 331 16.97 22.23 26.08
C ASP A 331 16.71 21.12 27.12
N LEU A 332 15.68 20.32 26.88
CA LEU A 332 15.42 19.13 27.67
C LEU A 332 16.42 18.02 27.27
N PRO A 333 17.04 17.33 28.25
CA PRO A 333 18.02 16.31 27.95
C PRO A 333 17.39 15.11 27.23
N ILE A 334 18.05 14.68 26.15
CA ILE A 334 17.69 13.50 25.36
C ILE A 334 17.84 12.25 26.24
N VAL A 335 16.71 11.66 26.62
CA VAL A 335 16.70 10.34 27.29
C VAL A 335 16.92 9.27 26.22
N VAL A 336 18.13 8.71 26.19
CA VAL A 336 18.46 7.51 25.42
C VAL A 336 17.80 6.30 26.12
N PRO A 337 17.03 5.45 25.42
CA PRO A 337 16.44 4.28 26.04
C PRO A 337 17.54 3.27 26.40
N SER A 338 17.64 2.97 27.68
CA SER A 338 18.49 1.92 28.23
C SER A 338 17.99 0.54 27.82
N SER A 339 18.91 -0.24 27.26
CA SER A 339 18.80 -1.69 27.10
C SER A 339 18.57 -2.39 28.45
N VAL A 340 17.53 -3.22 28.54
CA VAL A 340 17.32 -4.18 29.63
C VAL A 340 17.06 -5.53 28.96
N SER A 341 18.10 -6.35 28.81
CA SER A 341 18.47 -7.47 29.68
C SER A 341 17.36 -8.51 29.84
N SER A 342 17.53 -9.62 29.13
CA SER A 342 16.94 -10.92 29.44
C SER A 342 17.38 -11.36 30.85
N ASP A 343 16.42 -11.72 31.70
CA ASP A 343 16.64 -12.84 32.62
C ASP A 343 15.33 -13.42 33.20
N LYS A 344 15.27 -14.76 33.12
CA LYS A 344 14.60 -15.73 34.02
C LYS A 344 13.07 -15.70 34.19
N LYS A 345 12.43 -16.72 33.63
CA LYS A 345 11.80 -17.81 34.42
C LYS A 345 11.75 -19.11 33.63
#